data_AF-A0A512DAY0-F1
#
_entry.id   AF-A0A512DAY0-F1
#
_cell.length_a   1.000
_cell.length_b   1.000
_cell.length_c   1.000
_cell.angle_alpha   90.00
_cell.angle_beta   90.00
_cell.angle_gamma   90.00
#
_symmetry.space_group_name_H-M   'P 1'
#
loop_
_entity.id
_entity.type
_entity.pdbx_description
1 polymer ?
#
loop_
_entity_poly.entity_id
_entity_poly.type
_entity_poly.pdbx_seq_one_letter_code
_entity_poly.pdbx_strand_id
1 'polypeptide(L)'
;MEARMRKALDENQKGFTLVELLVVVIIIGILAAIAIPVYLGQTGKAKDAAAKADLANAKTALVMTLVDNPPAASVSLGSITALVPGAEGSTGTTDFKGKYTKGTAGAADTFCLQITSASTAIFSVLDTGSIKAGACA
;
A
#
# COMPACT_ATOMS: atom_id res chain seq x y z
N MET A 1 0.44 -21.74 67.52
CA MET A 1 -0.44 -22.14 66.40
C MET A 1 0.04 -21.58 65.03
N GLU A 2 1.24 -20.97 64.94
CA GLU A 2 1.65 -20.20 63.74
C GLU A 2 2.62 -20.93 62.78
N ALA A 3 3.08 -22.15 63.12
CA ALA A 3 4.13 -22.84 62.35
C ALA A 3 3.62 -23.68 61.16
N ARG A 4 2.30 -23.83 60.96
CA ARG A 4 1.74 -24.68 59.90
C ARG A 4 1.29 -23.93 58.65
N MET A 5 1.23 -22.59 58.69
CA MET A 5 0.70 -21.78 57.60
C MET A 5 1.76 -21.37 56.56
N ARG A 6 3.05 -21.57 56.83
CA ARG A 6 4.15 -21.25 55.91
C ARG A 6 4.41 -22.34 54.85
N LYS A 7 3.89 -23.55 55.03
CA LYS A 7 4.19 -24.68 54.14
C LYS A 7 3.27 -24.76 52.91
N ALA A 8 2.06 -24.17 52.99
CA ALA A 8 1.10 -24.18 51.88
C ALA A 8 1.40 -23.14 50.77
N LEU A 9 2.29 -22.17 51.02
CA LEU A 9 2.67 -21.13 50.05
C LEU A 9 3.89 -21.52 49.19
N ASP A 10 4.62 -22.57 49.57
CA ASP A 10 5.87 -22.99 48.92
C ASP A 10 5.69 -24.19 47.97
N GLU A 11 4.62 -24.97 48.14
CA GLU A 11 4.39 -26.20 47.35
C GLU A 11 3.76 -25.97 45.96
N ASN A 12 3.48 -24.71 45.58
CA ASN A 12 2.86 -24.36 44.29
C ASN A 12 3.71 -23.44 43.40
N GLN A 13 4.96 -23.17 43.75
CA GLN A 13 5.87 -22.44 42.87
C GLN A 13 6.56 -23.41 41.90
N LYS A 14 5.77 -24.00 40.99
CA LYS A 14 6.32 -24.72 39.82
C LYS A 14 6.89 -23.68 38.85
N GLY A 15 8.20 -23.45 38.93
CA GLY A 15 8.91 -22.62 37.96
C GLY A 15 8.89 -23.24 36.57
N PHE A 16 8.75 -22.40 35.55
CA PHE A 16 8.93 -22.79 34.14
C PHE A 16 10.34 -23.33 33.96
N THR A 17 10.50 -24.49 33.33
CA THR A 17 11.83 -25.01 33.05
C THR A 17 12.45 -24.25 31.87
N LEU A 18 13.77 -24.03 31.90
CA LEU A 18 14.49 -23.41 30.77
C LEU A 18 14.34 -24.24 29.49
N VAL A 19 14.16 -25.55 29.62
CA VAL A 19 13.97 -26.48 28.47
C VAL A 19 12.60 -26.27 27.83
N GLU A 20 11.54 -26.04 28.61
CA GLU A 20 10.21 -25.72 28.09
C GLU A 20 10.23 -24.42 27.28
N LEU A 21 10.88 -23.37 27.80
CA LEU A 21 11.00 -22.11 27.06
C LEU A 21 11.89 -22.26 25.82
N LEU A 22 12.95 -23.07 25.89
CA LEU A 22 13.86 -23.32 24.76
C LEU A 22 13.14 -24.01 23.58
N VAL A 23 12.33 -25.04 23.85
CA VAL A 23 11.57 -25.71 22.80
C VAL A 23 10.55 -24.76 22.16
N VAL A 24 9.89 -23.92 22.95
CA VAL A 24 8.91 -22.95 22.43
C VAL A 24 9.56 -21.94 21.50
N VAL A 25 10.71 -21.36 21.88
CA VAL A 25 11.39 -20.38 21.01
C VAL A 25 11.92 -21.01 19.72
N ILE A 26 12.29 -22.29 19.73
CA ILE A 26 12.67 -23.03 18.52
C ILE A 26 11.47 -23.20 17.60
N ILE A 27 10.31 -23.62 18.13
CA ILE A 27 9.10 -23.84 17.32
C ILE A 27 8.62 -22.52 16.71
N ILE A 28 8.49 -21.43 17.50
CA ILE A 28 8.11 -20.13 16.95
C ILE A 28 9.16 -19.59 15.96
N GLY A 29 10.45 -19.90 16.17
CA GLY A 29 11.52 -19.55 15.23
C GLY A 29 11.35 -20.19 13.86
N ILE A 30 11.02 -21.49 13.82
CA ILE A 30 10.74 -22.21 12.56
C ILE A 30 9.50 -21.63 11.87
N LEU A 31 8.42 -21.39 12.63
CA LEU A 31 7.19 -20.82 12.08
C LEU A 31 7.41 -19.40 11.53
N ALA A 32 8.14 -18.56 12.27
CA ALA A 32 8.44 -17.18 11.87
C ALA A 32 9.29 -17.14 10.60
N ALA A 33 10.28 -18.04 10.45
CA ALA A 33 11.13 -18.11 9.27
C ALA A 33 10.34 -18.31 7.96
N ILE A 34 9.25 -19.09 8.01
CA ILE A 34 8.36 -19.31 6.85
C ILE A 34 7.32 -18.20 6.73
N ALA A 35 6.75 -17.76 7.85
CA ALA A 35 5.63 -16.82 7.86
C ALA A 35 6.05 -15.39 7.45
N ILE A 36 7.22 -14.91 7.88
CA ILE A 36 7.68 -13.54 7.60
C ILE A 36 7.81 -13.25 6.09
N PRO A 37 8.54 -14.05 5.28
CA PRO A 37 8.68 -13.74 3.86
C PRO A 37 7.33 -13.80 3.11
N VAL A 38 6.46 -14.74 3.49
CA VAL A 38 5.11 -14.83 2.92
C VAL A 38 4.28 -13.59 3.28
N TYR A 39 4.30 -13.18 4.55
CA TYR A 39 3.59 -12.01 5.01
C TYR A 39 4.06 -10.74 4.30
N LEU A 40 5.37 -10.52 4.18
CA LEU A 40 5.94 -9.37 3.48
C LEU A 40 5.57 -9.35 1.98
N GLY A 41 5.52 -10.52 1.33
CA GLY A 41 5.04 -10.61 -0.06
C GLY A 41 3.56 -10.25 -0.20
N GLN A 42 2.72 -10.64 0.76
CA GLN A 42 1.29 -10.34 0.74
C GLN A 42 1.00 -8.87 1.04
N THR A 43 1.71 -8.26 1.99
CA THR A 43 1.58 -6.83 2.26
C THR A 43 2.00 -5.99 1.06
N GLY A 44 3.08 -6.36 0.35
CA GLY A 44 3.48 -5.72 -0.91
C GLY A 44 2.37 -5.77 -1.97
N LYS A 45 1.77 -6.95 -2.21
CA LYS A 45 0.64 -7.10 -3.14
C LYS A 45 -0.59 -6.30 -2.73
N ALA A 46 -0.87 -6.21 -1.43
CA ALA A 46 -1.97 -5.40 -0.92
C ALA A 46 -1.73 -3.91 -1.18
N LYS A 47 -0.49 -3.43 -1.01
CA LYS A 47 -0.11 -2.05 -1.35
C LYS A 47 -0.19 -1.75 -2.85
N ASP A 48 0.16 -2.70 -3.70
CA ASP A 48 -0.02 -2.57 -5.14
C ASP A 48 -1.50 -2.52 -5.53
N ALA A 49 -2.34 -3.36 -4.91
CA ALA A 49 -3.77 -3.36 -5.15
C ALA A 49 -4.43 -2.05 -4.71
N ALA A 50 -4.06 -1.54 -3.53
CA ALA A 50 -4.51 -0.24 -3.03
C ALA A 50 -4.10 0.89 -4.00
N ALA A 51 -2.83 0.90 -4.45
CA ALA A 51 -2.35 1.88 -5.40
C ALA A 51 -3.15 1.89 -6.72
N LYS A 52 -3.48 0.70 -7.24
CA LYS A 52 -4.33 0.58 -8.44
C LYS A 52 -5.75 1.09 -8.19
N ALA A 53 -6.34 0.83 -7.03
CA ALA A 53 -7.66 1.34 -6.68
C ALA A 53 -7.65 2.87 -6.57
N ASP A 54 -6.64 3.45 -5.91
CA ASP A 54 -6.48 4.89 -5.79
C ASP A 54 -6.28 5.55 -7.17
N LEU A 55 -5.52 4.90 -8.07
CA LEU A 55 -5.33 5.36 -9.44
C LEU A 55 -6.63 5.33 -10.27
N ALA A 56 -7.48 4.32 -10.06
CA ALA A 56 -8.80 4.24 -10.70
C ALA A 56 -9.72 5.39 -10.23
N ASN A 57 -9.71 5.68 -8.93
CA ASN A 57 -10.45 6.80 -8.35
C ASN A 57 -9.95 8.15 -8.90
N ALA A 58 -8.62 8.32 -8.97
CA ALA A 58 -8.00 9.51 -9.56
C ALA A 58 -8.37 9.69 -11.03
N LYS A 59 -8.43 8.61 -11.82
CA LYS A 59 -8.89 8.64 -13.21
C LYS A 59 -10.31 9.19 -13.32
N THR A 60 -11.23 8.67 -12.53
CA THR A 60 -12.62 9.13 -12.55
C THR A 60 -12.71 10.61 -12.17
N ALA A 61 -12.01 11.03 -11.10
CA ALA A 61 -11.98 12.41 -10.66
C ALA A 61 -11.40 13.36 -11.74
N LEU A 62 -10.30 12.97 -12.39
CA LEU A 62 -9.70 13.76 -13.46
C LEU A 62 -10.64 13.88 -14.66
N VAL A 63 -11.29 12.79 -15.07
CA VAL A 63 -12.23 12.81 -16.21
C VAL A 63 -13.38 13.78 -15.93
N MET A 64 -13.93 13.79 -14.71
CA MET A 64 -14.98 14.75 -14.34
C MET A 64 -14.49 16.20 -14.49
N THR A 65 -13.31 16.53 -13.94
CA THR A 65 -12.75 17.89 -14.06
C THR A 65 -12.46 18.27 -15.51
N LEU A 66 -12.01 17.32 -16.33
CA LEU A 66 -11.66 17.56 -17.73
C LEU A 66 -12.90 17.83 -18.60
N VAL A 67 -14.03 17.22 -18.25
CA VAL A 67 -15.32 17.48 -18.90
C VAL A 67 -15.84 18.88 -18.55
N ASP A 68 -15.71 19.29 -17.29
CA ASP A 68 -16.20 20.60 -16.83
C ASP A 68 -15.32 21.76 -17.29
N ASN A 69 -14.00 21.60 -17.23
CA ASN A 69 -13.03 22.64 -17.57
C ASN A 69 -11.80 22.04 -18.28
N PRO A 70 -11.90 21.77 -19.59
CA PRO A 70 -10.77 21.23 -20.35
C PRO A 70 -9.64 22.27 -20.42
N PRO A 71 -8.38 21.90 -20.12
CA PRO A 71 -7.24 22.79 -20.26
C PRO A 71 -7.06 23.24 -21.72
N ALA A 72 -6.72 24.50 -21.91
CA ALA A 72 -6.47 25.06 -23.23
C ALA A 72 -5.16 24.54 -23.89
N ALA A 73 -4.27 23.95 -23.10
CA ALA A 73 -2.97 23.43 -23.55
C ALA A 73 -2.60 22.15 -22.78
N SER A 74 -1.58 21.44 -23.26
CA SER A 74 -1.00 20.30 -22.55
C SER A 74 -0.39 20.75 -21.22
N VAL A 75 -0.68 20.02 -20.15
CA VAL A 75 -0.24 20.34 -18.77
C VAL A 75 0.32 19.10 -18.11
N SER A 76 1.47 19.24 -17.45
CA SER A 76 1.95 18.24 -16.49
C SER A 76 1.28 18.51 -15.15
N LEU A 77 0.47 17.56 -14.68
CA LEU A 77 -0.08 17.61 -13.34
C LEU A 77 1.00 17.10 -12.38
N GLY A 78 1.45 17.98 -11.48
CA GLY A 78 2.33 17.62 -10.37
C GLY A 78 1.63 16.72 -9.36
N SER A 79 2.09 16.70 -8.12
CA SER A 79 1.47 15.95 -7.02
C SER A 79 -0.04 16.16 -6.92
N ILE A 80 -0.82 15.20 -7.40
CA ILE A 80 -2.29 15.28 -7.50
C ILE A 80 -3.01 14.66 -6.30
N THR A 81 -2.39 14.69 -5.11
CA THR A 81 -2.97 14.17 -3.87
C THR A 81 -4.29 14.80 -3.45
N ALA A 82 -4.66 15.96 -4.01
CA ALA A 82 -5.96 16.57 -3.79
C ALA A 82 -7.13 15.80 -4.46
N LEU A 83 -6.88 14.99 -5.49
CA LEU A 83 -7.94 14.23 -6.18
C LEU A 83 -8.27 12.89 -5.50
N VAL A 84 -7.44 12.41 -4.57
CA VAL A 84 -7.71 11.18 -3.82
C VAL A 84 -7.45 11.42 -2.32
N PRO A 85 -8.42 12.02 -1.60
CA PRO A 85 -8.32 12.14 -0.15
C PRO A 85 -8.22 10.75 0.49
N GLY A 86 -7.15 10.49 1.24
CA GLY A 86 -6.97 9.21 1.94
C GLY A 86 -6.37 8.07 1.08
N ALA A 87 -5.58 8.38 0.05
CA ALA A 87 -4.86 7.35 -0.71
C ALA A 87 -3.94 6.51 0.22
N GLU A 88 -4.24 5.21 0.37
CA GLU A 88 -3.53 4.30 1.28
C GLU A 88 -2.50 3.41 0.57
N GLY A 89 -2.51 3.41 -0.77
CA GLY A 89 -1.55 2.69 -1.62
C GLY A 89 -0.24 3.43 -1.87
N SER A 90 -0.17 4.70 -1.46
CA SER A 90 0.94 5.62 -1.73
C SER A 90 1.91 5.73 -0.55
N THR A 91 3.20 5.90 -0.82
CA THR A 91 4.25 6.19 0.18
C THR A 91 4.32 7.68 0.54
N GLY A 92 3.70 8.56 -0.26
CA GLY A 92 3.68 10.00 0.00
C GLY A 92 2.90 10.82 -1.01
N THR A 93 2.94 12.14 -0.86
CA THR A 93 2.19 13.08 -1.71
C THR A 93 2.77 13.24 -3.12
N THR A 94 4.02 12.85 -3.33
CA THR A 94 4.75 12.96 -4.61
C THR A 94 4.58 11.78 -5.55
N ASP A 95 3.88 10.75 -5.11
CA ASP A 95 3.77 9.49 -5.84
C ASP A 95 2.70 9.53 -6.93
N PHE A 96 1.76 10.47 -6.82
CA PHE A 96 0.77 10.75 -7.85
C PHE A 96 1.30 11.77 -8.85
N LYS A 97 1.37 11.37 -10.12
CA LYS A 97 1.77 12.25 -11.24
C LYS A 97 0.74 12.13 -12.37
N GLY A 98 0.54 13.20 -13.12
CA GLY A 98 -0.35 13.18 -14.26
C GLY A 98 0.18 14.02 -15.42
N LYS A 99 -0.30 13.73 -16.62
CA LYS A 99 -0.03 14.48 -17.82
C LYS A 99 -1.31 14.54 -18.64
N TYR A 100 -1.76 15.74 -18.96
CA TYR A 100 -2.78 15.99 -19.96
C TYR A 100 -2.09 16.50 -21.23
N THR A 101 -2.42 15.90 -22.36
CA THR A 101 -1.90 16.26 -23.68
C THR A 101 -3.08 16.68 -24.55
N LYS A 102 -3.11 17.94 -24.94
CA LYS A 102 -4.10 18.47 -25.88
C LYS A 102 -3.83 17.89 -27.26
N GLY A 103 -4.86 17.33 -27.89
CA GLY A 103 -4.76 16.88 -29.27
C GLY A 103 -4.52 18.08 -30.20
N THR A 104 -3.71 17.88 -31.24
CA THR A 104 -3.66 18.84 -32.36
C THR A 104 -4.97 18.75 -33.16
N ALA A 105 -5.22 19.71 -34.06
CA ALA A 105 -6.47 19.75 -34.82
C ALA A 105 -6.79 18.40 -35.49
N GLY A 106 -7.89 17.75 -35.06
CA GLY A 106 -8.32 16.43 -35.53
C GLY A 106 -7.89 15.23 -34.66
N ALA A 107 -7.05 15.43 -33.64
CA ALA A 107 -6.69 14.42 -32.66
C ALA A 107 -7.47 14.59 -31.35
N ALA A 108 -7.78 13.47 -30.68
CA ALA A 108 -8.39 13.48 -29.37
C ALA A 108 -7.40 13.93 -28.30
N ASP A 109 -7.90 14.57 -27.25
CA ASP A 109 -7.10 14.84 -26.06
C ASP A 109 -6.78 13.54 -25.32
N THR A 110 -5.58 13.42 -24.79
CA THR A 110 -5.16 12.22 -24.05
C THR A 110 -4.66 12.63 -22.67
N PHE A 111 -4.91 11.79 -21.67
CA PHE A 111 -4.25 11.93 -20.38
C PHE A 111 -3.54 10.64 -19.99
N CYS A 112 -2.52 10.78 -19.15
CA CYS A 112 -1.90 9.68 -18.45
C CYS A 112 -1.77 10.04 -16.97
N LEU A 113 -2.23 9.15 -16.11
CA LEU A 113 -2.04 9.24 -14.66
C LEU A 113 -1.11 8.12 -14.21
N GLN A 114 -0.29 8.41 -13.21
CA GLN A 114 0.65 7.48 -12.63
C GLN A 114 0.58 7.55 -11.10
N ILE A 115 0.72 6.39 -10.48
CA ILE A 115 1.01 6.26 -9.05
C ILE A 115 2.27 5.42 -8.85
N THR A 116 3.09 5.80 -7.89
CA THR A 116 4.13 4.93 -7.31
C THR A 116 3.58 4.30 -6.04
N SER A 117 3.48 2.98 -6.00
CA SER A 117 3.04 2.25 -4.80
C SER A 117 4.11 2.33 -3.70
N ALA A 118 3.69 2.14 -2.46
CA ALA A 118 4.59 1.95 -1.31
C ALA A 118 5.55 0.75 -1.46
N SER A 119 5.25 -0.19 -2.35
CA SER A 119 6.15 -1.29 -2.75
C SER A 119 7.24 -0.86 -3.74
N THR A 120 7.26 0.42 -4.16
CA THR A 120 8.04 1.03 -5.26
C THR A 120 7.59 0.67 -6.68
N ALA A 121 6.55 -0.15 -6.84
CA ALA A 121 5.99 -0.45 -8.16
C ALA A 121 5.29 0.77 -8.76
N ILE A 122 5.49 1.01 -10.06
CA ILE A 122 4.84 2.11 -10.77
C ILE A 122 3.68 1.57 -11.60
N PHE A 123 2.51 2.20 -11.48
CA PHE A 123 1.33 1.90 -12.28
C PHE A 123 0.84 3.16 -12.98
N SER A 124 0.36 3.00 -14.22
CA SER A 124 -0.20 4.08 -15.01
C SER A 124 -1.50 3.70 -15.68
N VAL A 125 -2.30 4.71 -16.02
CA VAL A 125 -3.56 4.57 -16.73
C VAL A 125 -3.71 5.70 -17.75
N LEU A 126 -4.18 5.34 -18.95
CA LEU A 126 -4.50 6.28 -20.03
C LEU A 126 -6.02 6.46 -20.17
N ASP A 127 -6.44 7.37 -21.03
CA ASP A 127 -7.85 7.71 -21.28
C ASP A 127 -8.72 6.48 -21.58
N THR A 128 -8.29 5.64 -22.52
CA THR A 128 -8.98 4.47 -23.06
C THR A 128 -8.38 3.15 -22.59
N GLY A 129 -7.35 3.21 -21.73
CA GLY A 129 -6.62 2.04 -21.24
C GLY A 129 -7.07 1.56 -19.85
N SER A 130 -6.83 0.28 -19.60
CA SER A 130 -6.78 -0.29 -18.24
C SER A 130 -5.47 0.11 -17.53
N ILE A 131 -5.44 -0.07 -16.21
CA ILE A 131 -4.24 0.16 -15.43
C ILE A 131 -3.16 -0.84 -15.84
N LYS A 132 -1.97 -0.34 -16.18
CA LYS A 132 -0.79 -1.12 -16.56
C LYS A 132 0.38 -0.83 -15.63
N ALA A 133 1.32 -1.77 -15.55
CA ALA A 133 2.60 -1.51 -14.91
C ALA A 133 3.46 -0.61 -15.81
N GLY A 134 4.23 0.28 -15.19
CA GLY A 134 5.14 1.20 -15.87
C GLY A 134 4.70 2.66 -15.81
N ALA A 135 5.66 3.55 -16.06
CA ALA A 135 5.47 4.99 -16.00
C ALA A 135 4.61 5.53 -17.15
N CYS A 136 4.06 6.73 -16.96
CA CYS A 136 3.46 7.49 -18.04
C CYS A 136 4.50 7.86 -19.10
N ALA A 137 4.13 7.70 -20.37
CA ALA A 137 4.91 8.14 -21.54
C ALA A 137 4.37 9.49 -22.06
#